data_AF-A0A842NPD7-F1
#
_entry.id   AF-A0A842NPD7-F1
#
_cell.length_a   1.000
_cell.length_b   1.000
_cell.length_c   1.000
_cell.angle_alpha   90.00
_cell.angle_beta   90.00
_cell.angle_gamma   90.00
#
_symmetry.space_group_name_H-M   'P 1'
#
loop_
_entity.id
_entity.type
_entity.pdbx_description
1 polymer ?
#
loop_
_entity_poly.entity_id
_entity_poly.type
_entity_poly.pdbx_seq_one_letter_code
_entity_poly.pdbx_strand_id
1 'polypeptide(L)'
;MSRINKENEDIASSCPHCGGSKIVNDRQTGERVCVSCGLVVTDTIMDTGPEYRVFNLQENDRRRTGTGYSYSIYDKGLSTVIKGDKDASGKRLDFETQRRMKRLQRQDNRSKVNETHARNLSIAMAELDRLTSELHLPRNVKENAALIYRKALL
;
A
#
# COMPACT_ATOMS: atom_id res chain seq x y z
N MET A 1 -25.41 17.40 5.62
CA MET A 1 -24.25 16.64 6.14
C MET A 1 -23.11 16.82 5.17
N SER A 2 -22.04 17.40 5.72
CA SER A 2 -20.89 18.05 5.10
C SER A 2 -20.32 17.36 3.86
N ARG A 3 -20.27 18.12 2.76
CA ARG A 3 -19.42 17.86 1.60
C ARG A 3 -17.97 17.76 2.10
N ILE A 4 -17.36 16.59 1.97
CA ILE A 4 -15.93 16.42 2.20
C ILE A 4 -15.22 17.25 1.14
N ASN A 5 -14.51 18.27 1.59
CA ASN A 5 -13.72 19.17 0.76
C ASN A 5 -12.73 18.32 -0.06
N LYS A 6 -12.86 18.37 -1.38
CA LYS A 6 -11.74 18.06 -2.27
C LYS A 6 -10.68 19.11 -2.00
N GLU A 7 -9.63 18.74 -1.29
CA GLU A 7 -8.35 19.41 -1.39
C GLU A 7 -7.88 19.19 -2.83
N ASN A 8 -8.30 20.08 -3.73
CA ASN A 8 -7.62 20.26 -4.99
C ASN A 8 -6.29 20.92 -4.60
N GLU A 9 -5.22 20.14 -4.50
CA GLU A 9 -3.90 20.69 -4.80
C GLU A 9 -4.01 21.21 -6.22
N ASP A 10 -4.19 22.52 -6.35
CA ASP A 10 -4.19 23.21 -7.63
C ASP A 10 -2.79 23.05 -8.23
N ILE A 11 -2.59 21.95 -8.96
CA ILE A 11 -1.45 21.79 -9.84
C ILE A 11 -1.66 22.80 -10.96
N ALA A 12 -1.30 24.06 -10.70
CA ALA A 12 -1.34 25.13 -11.68
C ALA A 12 -0.46 24.70 -12.85
N SER A 13 -1.09 24.28 -13.95
CA SER A 13 -0.43 23.85 -15.18
C SER A 13 0.19 25.04 -15.94
N SER A 14 -0.12 26.26 -15.50
CA SER A 14 0.32 27.52 -16.08
C SER A 14 0.84 28.46 -15.01
N CYS A 15 1.86 29.25 -15.37
CA CYS A 15 2.41 30.28 -14.50
C CYS A 15 1.43 31.45 -14.32
N PRO A 16 1.11 31.88 -13.08
CA PRO A 16 0.18 32.98 -12.82
C PRO A 16 0.73 34.35 -13.26
N HIS A 17 2.04 34.51 -13.41
CA HIS A 17 2.66 35.79 -13.77
C HIS A 17 2.78 36.01 -15.28
N CYS A 18 3.20 35.00 -16.04
CA CYS A 18 3.43 35.14 -17.49
C CYS A 18 2.48 34.31 -18.37
N GLY A 19 1.60 33.50 -17.79
CA GLY A 19 0.73 32.57 -18.53
C GLY A 19 1.46 31.41 -19.20
N GLY A 20 2.77 31.28 -19.02
CA GLY A 20 3.58 30.22 -19.63
C GLY A 20 3.21 28.83 -19.09
N SER A 21 3.12 27.85 -20.00
CA SER A 21 2.83 26.43 -19.67
C SER A 21 4.08 25.59 -19.36
N LYS A 22 5.28 26.15 -19.57
CA LYS A 22 6.54 25.47 -19.33
C LYS A 22 7.00 25.67 -17.88
N ILE A 23 6.63 24.72 -17.03
CA ILE A 23 7.04 24.63 -15.63
C ILE A 23 7.99 23.43 -15.50
N VAL A 24 9.15 23.64 -14.90
CA VAL A 24 10.18 22.61 -14.65
C VAL A 24 10.26 22.36 -13.15
N ASN A 25 10.44 21.10 -12.78
CA ASN A 25 10.62 20.69 -11.39
C ASN A 25 12.12 20.63 -11.10
N ASP A 26 12.60 21.50 -10.22
CA ASP A 26 13.96 21.41 -9.68
C ASP A 26 13.96 20.44 -8.50
N ARG A 27 14.60 19.27 -8.70
CA ARG A 27 14.71 18.24 -7.66
C ARG A 27 15.76 18.56 -6.59
N GLN A 28 16.68 19.49 -6.84
CA GLN A 28 17.71 19.85 -5.86
C GLN A 28 17.14 20.76 -4.78
N THR A 29 16.31 21.74 -5.17
CA THR A 29 15.65 22.67 -4.25
C THR A 29 14.25 22.21 -3.83
N GLY A 30 13.62 21.32 -4.59
CA GLY A 30 12.26 20.85 -4.32
C GLY A 30 11.18 21.83 -4.82
N GLU A 31 11.52 22.68 -5.78
CA GLU A 31 10.69 23.78 -6.27
C GLU A 31 10.18 23.55 -7.70
N ARG A 32 9.00 24.10 -8.02
CA ARG A 32 8.50 24.15 -9.41
C ARG A 32 8.68 25.55 -9.98
N VAL A 33 9.56 25.68 -10.96
CA VAL A 33 9.96 26.97 -11.51
C VAL A 33 9.45 27.12 -12.94
N CYS A 34 8.89 28.29 -13.25
CA CYS A 34 8.52 28.63 -14.62
C CYS A 34 9.76 28.99 -15.44
N VAL A 35 9.96 28.35 -16.59
CA VAL A 35 11.15 28.57 -17.44
C VAL A 35 11.12 29.96 -18.09
N SER A 36 9.94 30.51 -18.37
CA SER A 36 9.81 31.78 -19.11
C SER A 36 10.01 33.02 -18.25
N CYS A 37 9.69 32.99 -16.96
CA CYS A 37 9.81 34.17 -16.08
C CYS A 37 10.57 33.91 -14.78
N GLY A 38 11.02 32.69 -14.51
CA GLY A 38 11.75 32.34 -13.29
C GLY A 38 10.91 32.32 -12.01
N LEU A 39 9.59 32.51 -12.11
CA LEU A 39 8.70 32.46 -10.94
C LEU A 39 8.64 31.05 -10.38
N VAL A 40 8.84 30.92 -9.07
CA VAL A 40 8.55 29.70 -8.33
C VAL A 40 7.04 29.63 -8.11
N VAL A 41 6.41 28.61 -8.71
CA VAL A 41 4.96 28.38 -8.67
C VAL A 41 4.58 27.62 -7.39
N THR A 42 5.44 26.70 -6.95
CA THR A 42 5.27 25.95 -5.71
C THR A 42 6.65 25.66 -5.10
N ASP A 43 6.80 25.94 -3.80
CA ASP A 43 8.07 25.80 -3.10
C ASP A 43 8.28 24.39 -2.51
N THR A 44 7.21 23.59 -2.42
CA THR A 44 7.24 22.24 -1.86
C THR A 44 6.77 21.22 -2.89
N ILE A 45 7.69 20.47 -3.47
CA ILE A 45 7.39 19.24 -4.20
C ILE A 45 7.35 18.09 -3.19
N MET A 46 6.17 17.52 -2.99
CA MET A 46 6.03 16.26 -2.27
C MET A 46 6.51 15.12 -3.17
N ASP A 47 7.59 14.44 -2.78
CA ASP A 47 7.98 13.19 -3.42
C ASP A 47 7.07 12.07 -2.91
N THR A 48 6.35 11.42 -3.83
CA THR A 48 5.50 10.25 -3.51
C THR A 48 6.29 8.94 -3.60
N GLY A 49 7.59 9.03 -3.90
CA GLY A 49 8.53 7.92 -3.82
C GLY A 49 8.76 7.43 -2.38
N PRO A 50 9.44 6.29 -2.21
CA PRO A 50 9.77 5.78 -0.90
C PRO A 50 10.77 6.74 -0.21
N GLU A 51 10.31 7.40 0.86
CA GLU A 51 11.12 8.34 1.65
C GLU A 51 12.32 7.66 2.35
N TYR A 52 12.30 6.33 2.48
CA TYR A 52 13.34 5.58 3.17
C TYR A 52 14.47 5.17 2.23
N ARG A 53 15.70 5.49 2.63
CA ARG A 53 16.92 5.15 1.91
C ARG A 53 17.51 3.83 2.41
N VAL A 54 17.45 2.78 1.60
CA VAL A 54 18.06 1.47 1.93
C VAL A 54 19.56 1.54 1.63
N PHE A 55 20.39 1.58 2.67
CA PHE A 55 21.85 1.63 2.50
C PHE A 55 22.47 0.24 2.29
N ASN A 56 21.80 -0.84 2.72
CA ASN A 56 22.26 -2.22 2.60
C ASN A 56 21.14 -3.14 2.09
N LEU A 57 21.38 -3.86 1.00
CA LEU A 57 20.44 -4.83 0.40
C LEU A 57 20.18 -6.08 1.29
N GLN A 58 21.08 -6.36 2.23
CA GLN A 58 21.06 -7.56 3.08
C GLN A 58 20.45 -7.34 4.46
N GLU A 59 20.30 -6.08 4.87
CA GLU A 59 19.64 -5.75 6.12
C GLU A 59 18.13 -5.89 5.89
N ASN A 60 17.50 -6.87 6.52
CA ASN A 60 16.05 -7.00 6.51
C ASN A 60 15.46 -5.69 7.02
N ASP A 61 14.94 -4.90 6.10
CA ASP A 61 14.57 -3.51 6.24
C ASP A 61 13.62 -3.31 7.43
N ARG A 62 14.14 -2.86 8.58
CA ARG A 62 13.37 -2.57 9.80
C ARG A 62 12.58 -1.25 9.69
N ARG A 63 12.18 -0.86 8.47
CA ARG A 63 11.50 0.40 8.11
C ARG A 63 10.16 0.19 7.40
N ARG A 64 9.61 -1.03 7.48
CA ARG A 64 8.39 -1.40 6.74
C ARG A 64 7.16 -0.83 7.45
N THR A 65 6.64 0.30 6.97
CA THR A 65 5.30 0.84 7.33
C THR A 65 4.15 -0.11 6.98
N GLY A 66 4.44 -1.19 6.24
CA GLY A 66 3.52 -2.27 5.95
C GLY A 66 3.83 -2.89 4.59
N THR A 67 3.09 -3.94 4.24
CA THR A 67 3.06 -4.39 2.84
C THR A 67 2.30 -3.36 2.01
N GLY A 68 2.77 -3.07 0.79
CA GLY A 68 2.01 -2.25 -0.13
C GLY A 68 0.64 -2.87 -0.45
N TYR A 69 -0.30 -2.03 -0.86
CA TYR A 69 -1.64 -2.44 -1.24
C TYR A 69 -1.61 -3.34 -2.49
N SER A 70 -2.34 -4.46 -2.46
CA SER A 70 -2.36 -5.45 -3.55
C SER A 70 -3.77 -5.98 -3.75
N TYR A 71 -4.31 -5.88 -4.96
CA TYR A 71 -5.67 -6.35 -5.26
C TYR A 71 -5.79 -7.87 -5.18
N SER A 72 -4.69 -8.57 -5.41
CA SER A 72 -4.59 -10.03 -5.32
C SER A 72 -4.78 -10.59 -3.91
N ILE A 73 -4.64 -9.77 -2.86
CA ILE A 73 -4.96 -10.18 -1.48
C ILE A 73 -6.42 -9.83 -1.21
N TYR A 74 -7.21 -10.74 -0.63
CA TYR A 74 -8.65 -10.54 -0.40
C TYR A 74 -8.99 -9.20 0.30
N ASP A 75 -8.26 -8.85 1.35
CA ASP A 75 -8.37 -7.59 2.10
C ASP A 75 -7.31 -6.55 1.71
N LYS A 76 -6.78 -6.68 0.50
CA LYS A 76 -5.80 -5.77 -0.09
C LYS A 76 -4.49 -5.57 0.68
N GLY A 77 -4.22 -6.42 1.68
CA GLY A 77 -3.06 -6.34 2.55
C GLY A 77 -3.29 -5.55 3.84
N LEU A 78 -4.53 -5.21 4.19
CA LEU A 78 -4.87 -4.50 5.42
C LEU A 78 -4.86 -5.41 6.67
N SER A 79 -5.27 -6.66 6.51
CA SER A 79 -5.26 -7.64 7.60
C SER A 79 -3.83 -8.06 8.01
N THR A 80 -3.56 -8.08 9.32
CA THR A 80 -2.31 -8.61 9.90
C THR A 80 -2.49 -10.05 10.38
N VAL A 81 -1.40 -10.81 10.57
CA VAL A 81 -1.47 -12.20 11.10
C VAL A 81 -0.62 -12.30 12.36
N ILE A 82 -1.24 -12.75 13.45
CA ILE A 82 -0.53 -13.02 14.71
C ILE A 82 0.21 -14.36 14.55
N LYS A 83 1.55 -14.34 14.51
CA LYS A 83 2.39 -15.54 14.38
C LYS A 83 3.60 -15.48 15.31
N GLY A 84 4.02 -16.65 15.78
CA GLY A 84 5.26 -16.84 16.54
C GLY A 84 5.03 -17.11 18.03
N ASP A 85 6.00 -17.79 18.63
CA ASP A 85 6.03 -18.16 20.05
C ASP A 85 7.21 -17.49 20.79
N LYS A 86 7.71 -16.38 20.23
CA LYS A 86 8.85 -15.64 20.75
C LYS A 86 8.46 -14.20 21.04
N ASP A 87 9.06 -13.64 22.06
CA ASP A 87 8.93 -12.23 22.43
C ASP A 87 9.77 -11.32 21.51
N ALA A 88 9.63 -10.00 21.65
CA ALA A 88 10.37 -8.99 20.88
C ALA A 88 11.90 -9.15 21.00
N SER A 89 12.39 -9.62 22.15
CA SER A 89 13.81 -9.94 22.37
C SER A 89 14.23 -11.33 21.86
N GLY A 90 13.33 -12.08 21.20
CA GLY A 90 13.60 -13.40 20.63
C GLY A 90 13.56 -14.58 21.61
N LYS A 91 13.28 -14.32 22.90
CA LYS A 91 13.10 -15.37 23.92
C LYS A 91 11.79 -16.12 23.70
N ARG A 92 11.75 -17.42 23.97
CA ARG A 92 10.50 -18.20 23.90
C ARG A 92 9.52 -17.70 24.96
N LEU A 93 8.26 -17.54 24.58
CA LEU A 93 7.18 -17.17 25.49
C LEU A 93 6.95 -18.30 26.51
N ASP A 94 6.57 -17.91 27.72
CA ASP A 94 6.12 -18.87 28.73
C ASP A 94 4.86 -19.64 28.27
N PHE A 95 4.64 -20.83 28.81
CA PHE A 95 3.54 -21.70 28.44
C PHE A 95 2.16 -21.04 28.62
N GLU A 96 1.96 -20.30 29.72
CA GLU A 96 0.69 -19.61 29.96
C GLU A 96 0.44 -18.54 28.89
N THR A 97 1.48 -17.77 28.57
CA THR A 97 1.43 -16.73 27.55
C THR A 97 1.21 -17.33 26.16
N GLN A 98 1.87 -18.43 25.82
CA GLN A 98 1.61 -19.14 24.55
C GLN A 98 0.16 -19.60 24.44
N ARG A 99 -0.43 -20.12 25.52
CA ARG A 99 -1.84 -20.53 25.55
C ARG A 99 -2.76 -19.33 25.33
N ARG A 100 -2.47 -18.18 25.95
CA ARG A 100 -3.20 -16.93 25.74
C ARG A 100 -3.08 -16.44 24.29
N MET A 101 -1.88 -16.45 23.72
CA MET A 101 -1.62 -16.04 22.33
C MET A 101 -2.33 -16.95 21.33
N LYS A 102 -2.32 -18.27 21.54
CA LYS A 102 -3.11 -19.22 20.73
C LYS A 102 -4.62 -18.94 20.79
N ARG A 103 -5.14 -18.53 21.95
CA ARG A 103 -6.54 -18.11 22.08
C ARG A 103 -6.83 -16.85 21.25
N LEU A 104 -5.93 -15.86 21.30
CA LEU A 104 -6.05 -14.64 20.50
C LEU A 104 -5.97 -14.92 19.00
N GLN A 105 -5.04 -15.77 18.55
CA GLN A 105 -4.93 -16.21 17.15
C GLN A 105 -6.23 -16.84 16.65
N ARG A 106 -6.87 -17.70 17.45
CA ARG A 106 -8.17 -18.30 17.08
C ARG A 106 -9.26 -17.25 16.95
N GLN A 107 -9.30 -16.28 17.86
CA GLN A 107 -10.31 -15.22 17.83
C GLN A 107 -10.11 -14.28 16.62
N ASP A 108 -8.87 -13.93 16.32
CA ASP A 108 -8.48 -13.12 15.15
C ASP A 108 -8.82 -13.84 13.82
N ASN A 109 -8.52 -15.14 13.71
CA ASN A 109 -8.92 -15.91 12.53
C ASN A 109 -10.44 -15.99 12.38
N ARG A 110 -11.19 -16.09 13.49
CA ARG A 110 -12.65 -16.16 13.45
C ARG A 110 -13.28 -14.83 13.02
N SER A 111 -12.75 -13.68 13.45
CA SER A 111 -13.30 -12.37 13.08
C SER A 111 -13.21 -12.12 11.56
N LYS A 112 -12.11 -12.55 10.93
CA LYS A 112 -11.86 -12.37 9.48
C LYS A 112 -12.78 -13.18 8.57
N VAL A 113 -13.29 -14.31 9.04
CA VAL A 113 -14.05 -15.27 8.19
C VAL A 113 -15.57 -15.03 8.26
N ASN A 114 -16.05 -14.11 9.12
CA ASN A 114 -17.48 -13.90 9.32
C ASN A 114 -18.16 -13.20 8.12
N GLU A 115 -17.44 -12.35 7.39
CA GLU A 115 -18.01 -11.59 6.28
C GLU A 115 -18.14 -12.44 5.00
N THR A 116 -19.33 -12.48 4.41
CA THR A 116 -19.63 -13.25 3.19
C THR A 116 -18.81 -12.78 2.00
N HIS A 117 -18.65 -11.47 1.84
CA HIS A 117 -17.87 -10.86 0.77
C HIS A 117 -16.37 -11.19 0.89
N ALA A 118 -15.81 -11.10 2.11
CA ALA A 118 -14.41 -11.46 2.36
C ALA A 118 -14.14 -12.94 2.06
N ARG A 119 -15.08 -13.84 2.38
CA ARG A 119 -14.98 -15.28 2.09
C ARG A 119 -15.05 -15.58 0.59
N ASN A 120 -15.91 -14.90 -0.15
CA ASN A 120 -15.95 -15.02 -1.61
C ASN A 120 -14.60 -14.58 -2.22
N LEU A 121 -14.12 -13.40 -1.83
CA LEU A 121 -12.84 -12.89 -2.31
C LEU A 121 -11.67 -13.80 -1.94
N SER A 122 -11.63 -14.38 -0.73
CA SER A 122 -10.53 -15.26 -0.35
C SER A 122 -10.47 -16.53 -1.20
N ILE A 123 -11.62 -17.13 -1.52
CA ILE A 123 -11.73 -18.29 -2.41
C ILE A 123 -11.29 -17.90 -3.83
N ALA A 124 -11.82 -16.80 -4.36
CA ALA A 124 -11.51 -16.35 -5.72
C ALA A 124 -10.03 -16.00 -5.89
N MET A 125 -9.43 -15.30 -4.92
CA MET A 125 -8.00 -14.99 -4.97
C MET A 125 -7.15 -16.27 -4.88
N ALA A 126 -7.52 -17.25 -4.03
CA ALA A 126 -6.83 -18.53 -3.97
C ALA A 126 -6.88 -19.31 -5.30
N GLU A 127 -7.99 -19.24 -6.04
CA GLU A 127 -8.08 -19.88 -7.36
C GLU A 127 -7.28 -19.12 -8.42
N LEU A 128 -7.28 -17.78 -8.39
CA LEU A 128 -6.40 -16.98 -9.24
C LEU A 128 -4.92 -17.30 -8.98
N ASP A 129 -4.53 -17.50 -7.72
CA ASP A 129 -3.19 -17.94 -7.34
C ASP A 129 -2.86 -19.31 -7.94
N ARG A 130 -3.79 -20.26 -7.87
CA ARG A 130 -3.64 -21.61 -8.45
C ARG A 130 -3.42 -21.55 -9.97
N LEU A 131 -4.32 -20.87 -10.68
CA LEU A 131 -4.28 -20.75 -12.14
C LEU A 131 -3.03 -20.01 -12.64
N THR A 132 -2.66 -18.92 -11.97
CA THR A 132 -1.47 -18.14 -12.35
C THR A 132 -0.18 -18.91 -12.11
N SER A 133 -0.13 -19.73 -11.06
CA SER A 133 1.01 -20.61 -10.79
C SER A 133 1.12 -21.73 -11.82
N GLU A 134 -0.01 -22.34 -12.20
CA GLU A 134 -0.07 -23.41 -13.21
C GLU A 134 0.35 -22.91 -14.60
N LEU A 135 -0.15 -21.73 -14.98
CA LEU A 135 0.15 -21.09 -16.27
C LEU A 135 1.45 -20.27 -16.28
N HIS A 136 2.19 -20.23 -15.16
CA HIS A 136 3.44 -19.46 -15.00
C HIS A 136 3.29 -17.97 -15.40
N LEU A 137 2.15 -17.38 -15.05
CA LEU A 137 1.83 -16.01 -15.40
C LEU A 137 2.51 -15.00 -14.46
N PRO A 138 2.93 -13.84 -14.98
CA PRO A 138 3.55 -12.81 -14.17
C PRO A 138 2.54 -12.13 -13.23
N ARG A 139 3.05 -11.58 -12.12
CA ARG A 139 2.24 -11.00 -11.03
C ARG A 139 1.32 -9.86 -11.48
N ASN A 140 1.74 -9.07 -12.48
CA ASN A 140 0.93 -7.99 -13.04
C ASN A 140 -0.40 -8.51 -13.63
N VAL A 141 -0.39 -9.67 -14.29
CA VAL A 141 -1.60 -10.30 -14.85
C VAL A 141 -2.55 -10.73 -13.74
N LYS A 142 -2.00 -11.32 -12.67
CA LYS A 142 -2.74 -11.70 -11.48
C LYS A 142 -3.43 -10.50 -10.79
N GLU A 143 -2.72 -9.39 -10.62
CA GLU A 143 -3.28 -8.17 -10.04
C GLU A 143 -4.41 -7.58 -10.90
N ASN A 144 -4.23 -7.57 -12.23
CA ASN A 144 -5.27 -7.11 -13.16
C ASN A 144 -6.50 -8.01 -13.12
N ALA A 145 -6.33 -9.33 -13.09
CA ALA A 145 -7.43 -10.28 -12.97
C ALA A 145 -8.20 -10.08 -11.65
N ALA A 146 -7.48 -9.89 -10.53
CA ALA A 146 -8.08 -9.59 -9.24
C ALA A 146 -8.87 -8.27 -9.24
N LEU A 147 -8.36 -7.25 -9.94
CA LEU A 147 -9.05 -5.98 -10.11
C LEU A 147 -10.34 -6.10 -10.94
N ILE A 148 -10.32 -6.88 -12.02
CA ILE A 148 -11.51 -7.16 -12.83
C ILE A 148 -12.56 -7.92 -12.00
N TYR A 149 -12.15 -8.94 -11.25
CA TYR A 149 -13.05 -9.72 -10.40
C TYR A 149 -13.78 -8.83 -9.37
N ARG A 150 -13.05 -7.93 -8.72
CA ARG A 150 -13.62 -6.97 -7.76
C ARG A 150 -14.60 -6.00 -8.40
N LYS A 151 -14.33 -5.55 -9.63
CA LYS A 151 -15.26 -4.68 -10.37
C LYS A 151 -16.56 -5.39 -10.72
N ALA A 152 -16.53 -6.71 -10.92
CA ALA A 152 -17.72 -7.50 -11.24
C ALA A 152 -18.60 -7.82 -10.02
N LEU A 153 -18.06 -7.70 -8.80
CA LEU A 153 -18.80 -7.88 -7.54
C LEU A 153 -19.53 -6.62 -7.07
N LEU A 154 -19.25 -5.47 -7.68
CA LEU A 154 -19.92 -4.17 -7.46
C LEU A 154 -21.13 -4.04 -8.39
#